data_AF-A0A936DAJ9-F1
#
_entry.id   AF-A0A936DAJ9-F1
#
_cell.length_a   1.000
_cell.length_b   1.000
_cell.length_c   1.000
_cell.angle_alpha   90.00
_cell.angle_beta   90.00
_cell.angle_gamma   90.00
#
_symmetry.space_group_name_H-M   'P 1'
#
loop_
_entity.id
_entity.type
_entity.pdbx_description
1 polymer ?
#
loop_
_entity_poly.entity_id
_entity_poly.type
_entity_poly.pdbx_seq_one_letter_code
_entity_poly.pdbx_strand_id
1 'polypeptide(L)'
;MSRLGVAVIVGVLVSCTSPRPGSGGPAPIGSAAPVAKAAPDASRGRDASRNSNGTLRDFGPLPKGVPGRVVVFRYEDFGPESLAAPLLGAECYPFGACCCSEPDDRFDVRVVVYTGPEGDLRERYPSGPTLGDYRFVPRTAALAHVDAALKDLEGAGADDGLTGLVARLRATRKTLVEGLR
;
A
#
# COMPACT_ATOMS: atom_id res chain seq x y z
N MET A 1 45.92 4.29 19.07
CA MET A 1 45.07 3.20 19.58
C MET A 1 43.70 3.76 19.90
N SER A 2 42.70 3.58 19.04
CA SER A 2 41.27 3.76 19.36
C SER A 2 40.46 2.93 18.38
N ARG A 3 39.72 1.95 18.92
CA ARG A 3 38.92 0.98 18.16
C ARG A 3 37.55 1.60 17.86
N LEU A 4 37.17 1.64 16.59
CA LEU A 4 35.81 1.95 16.15
C LEU A 4 34.99 0.65 16.20
N GLY A 5 33.99 0.61 17.09
CA GLY A 5 33.07 -0.51 17.22
C GLY A 5 32.02 -0.49 16.11
N VAL A 6 31.91 -1.60 15.38
CA VAL A 6 30.85 -1.88 14.41
C VAL A 6 29.64 -2.40 15.18
N ALA A 7 28.52 -1.69 15.12
CA ALA A 7 27.23 -2.18 15.61
C ALA A 7 26.52 -2.95 14.48
N VAL A 8 26.37 -4.25 14.68
CA VAL A 8 25.59 -5.15 13.83
C VAL A 8 24.13 -5.02 14.21
N ILE A 9 23.28 -4.57 13.28
CA ILE A 9 21.82 -4.60 13.44
C ILE A 9 21.36 -6.01 13.05
N VAL A 10 20.92 -6.77 14.05
CA VAL A 10 20.29 -8.09 13.87
C VAL A 10 18.85 -7.86 13.41
N GLY A 11 18.55 -8.22 12.17
CA GLY A 11 17.19 -8.27 11.66
C GLY A 11 16.41 -9.40 12.33
N VAL A 12 15.32 -9.05 13.03
CA VAL A 12 14.35 -10.02 13.53
C VAL A 12 13.40 -10.36 12.38
N LEU A 13 13.62 -11.52 11.77
CA LEU A 13 12.65 -12.19 10.90
C LEU A 13 11.51 -12.72 11.79
N VAL A 14 10.38 -12.03 11.82
CA VAL A 14 9.14 -12.59 12.36
C VAL A 14 8.59 -13.56 11.32
N SER A 15 8.87 -14.84 11.53
CA SER A 15 8.33 -15.95 10.75
C SER A 15 6.94 -16.30 11.28
N CYS A 16 5.91 -16.19 10.45
CA CYS A 16 4.56 -16.65 10.78
C CYS A 16 4.52 -18.19 10.73
N THR A 17 4.91 -18.87 11.80
CA THR A 17 4.63 -20.30 11.97
C THR A 17 3.17 -20.50 12.34
N SER A 18 2.35 -20.90 11.36
CA SER A 18 1.06 -21.55 11.63
C SER A 18 1.27 -22.83 12.44
N PRO A 19 0.49 -23.09 13.51
CA PRO A 19 0.52 -24.37 14.18
C PRO A 19 -0.08 -25.45 13.26
N ARG A 20 0.74 -26.44 12.88
CA ARG A 20 0.27 -27.71 12.32
C ARG A 20 -0.56 -28.43 13.38
N PRO A 21 -1.84 -28.81 13.14
CA PRO A 21 -2.48 -29.82 13.94
C PRO A 21 -1.82 -31.17 13.63
N GLY A 22 -1.38 -31.86 14.69
CA GLY A 22 -0.81 -33.20 14.59
C GLY A 22 -1.85 -34.21 14.11
N SER A 23 -1.46 -35.07 13.18
CA SER A 23 -2.25 -36.24 12.78
C SER A 23 -1.42 -37.49 13.05
N GLY A 24 -1.86 -38.27 14.05
CA GLY A 24 -1.37 -39.60 14.31
C GLY A 24 -1.86 -40.61 13.27
N GLY A 25 -1.10 -41.71 13.17
CA GLY A 25 -1.51 -43.10 12.88
C GLY A 25 -2.49 -43.41 11.74
N PRO A 26 -2.14 -44.33 10.81
CA PRO A 26 -3.08 -44.79 9.78
C PRO A 26 -4.09 -45.81 10.34
N ALA A 27 -5.34 -45.69 9.92
CA ALA A 27 -6.42 -46.67 10.11
C ALA A 27 -7.30 -46.73 8.83
N PRO A 28 -8.05 -47.83 8.62
CA PRO A 28 -8.15 -48.50 7.32
C PRO A 28 -9.24 -47.99 6.37
N ILE A 29 -9.09 -48.44 5.12
CA ILE A 29 -9.96 -48.24 3.96
C ILE A 29 -11.31 -48.95 4.18
N GLY A 30 -12.41 -48.21 4.14
CA GLY A 30 -13.75 -48.80 4.09
C GLY A 30 -14.91 -47.80 4.22
N SER A 31 -15.85 -47.90 3.28
CA SER A 31 -17.19 -47.28 3.22
C SER A 31 -17.31 -45.82 2.80
N ALA A 32 -17.79 -45.66 1.56
CA ALA A 32 -18.30 -44.43 0.98
C ALA A 32 -19.57 -43.97 1.73
N ALA A 33 -19.47 -42.81 2.38
CA ALA A 33 -20.61 -42.04 2.87
C ALA A 33 -21.13 -41.12 1.76
N PRO A 34 -22.45 -40.85 1.67
CA PRO A 34 -23.00 -39.97 0.64
C PRO A 34 -22.46 -38.55 0.79
N VAL A 35 -22.07 -37.95 -0.34
CA VAL A 35 -21.69 -36.54 -0.47
C VAL A 35 -22.82 -35.69 0.10
N ALA A 36 -22.61 -35.16 1.29
CA ALA A 36 -23.45 -34.11 1.84
C ALA A 36 -23.39 -32.93 0.86
N LYS A 37 -24.57 -32.56 0.34
CA LYS A 37 -24.78 -31.38 -0.47
C LYS A 37 -24.18 -30.20 0.29
N ALA A 38 -23.13 -29.59 -0.26
CA ALA A 38 -22.50 -28.42 0.32
C ALA A 38 -23.60 -27.40 0.65
N ALA A 39 -23.65 -26.99 1.92
CA ALA A 39 -24.53 -25.92 2.35
C ALA A 39 -24.26 -24.70 1.46
N PRO A 40 -25.30 -23.92 1.09
CA PRO A 40 -25.10 -22.70 0.34
C PRO A 40 -24.09 -21.83 1.07
N ASP A 41 -23.07 -21.43 0.31
CA ASP A 41 -21.95 -20.61 0.72
C ASP A 41 -22.39 -19.49 1.66
N ALA A 42 -21.73 -19.39 2.82
CA ALA A 42 -21.97 -18.39 3.84
C ALA A 42 -21.45 -17.00 3.43
N SER A 43 -21.36 -16.71 2.13
CA SER A 43 -21.14 -15.40 1.54
C SER A 43 -22.38 -14.50 1.71
N ARG A 44 -22.86 -14.39 2.96
CA ARG A 44 -23.76 -13.33 3.39
C ARG A 44 -23.02 -12.00 3.26
N GLY A 45 -23.29 -11.30 2.17
CA GLY A 45 -23.14 -9.84 2.01
C GLY A 45 -21.88 -9.24 2.64
N ARG A 46 -20.71 -9.51 2.06
CA ARG A 46 -19.52 -8.71 2.39
C ARG A 46 -19.85 -7.25 2.11
N ASP A 47 -19.71 -6.41 3.13
CA ASP A 47 -19.85 -4.97 3.00
C ASP A 47 -18.80 -4.48 2.00
N ALA A 48 -19.24 -4.11 0.80
CA ALA A 48 -18.35 -3.71 -0.29
C ALA A 48 -17.50 -2.47 0.05
N SER A 49 -17.84 -1.75 1.14
CA SER A 49 -17.10 -0.61 1.65
C SER A 49 -15.91 -0.98 2.54
N ARG A 50 -15.73 -2.26 2.90
CA ARG A 50 -14.70 -2.71 3.85
C ARG A 50 -13.80 -3.81 3.30
N ASN A 51 -12.54 -3.75 3.73
CA ASN A 51 -11.55 -4.80 3.54
C ASN A 51 -11.89 -6.02 4.41
N SER A 52 -11.24 -7.14 4.09
CA SER A 52 -11.37 -8.41 4.80
C SER A 52 -10.97 -8.31 6.27
N ASN A 53 -10.07 -7.38 6.61
CA ASN A 53 -9.68 -7.06 7.99
C ASN A 53 -10.61 -6.03 8.69
N GLY A 54 -11.73 -5.66 8.07
CA GLY A 54 -12.74 -4.74 8.62
C GLY A 54 -12.43 -3.25 8.46
N THR A 55 -11.26 -2.87 7.93
CA THR A 55 -10.94 -1.46 7.62
C THR A 55 -11.76 -0.93 6.45
N LEU A 56 -11.93 0.39 6.36
CA LEU A 56 -12.61 1.01 5.20
C LEU A 56 -11.74 0.90 3.95
N ARG A 57 -12.35 0.66 2.80
CA ARG A 57 -11.64 0.61 1.50
C ARG A 57 -11.35 1.97 0.92
N ASP A 58 -12.22 2.94 1.21
CA ASP A 58 -12.21 4.28 0.61
C ASP A 58 -12.66 5.29 1.68
N PHE A 59 -11.90 6.38 1.84
CA PHE A 59 -12.20 7.46 2.79
C PHE A 59 -12.85 8.69 2.10
N GLY A 60 -13.43 8.49 0.92
CA GLY A 60 -14.08 9.51 0.10
C GLY A 60 -13.12 10.27 -0.82
N PRO A 61 -13.52 11.46 -1.30
CA PRO A 61 -12.67 12.28 -2.16
C PRO A 61 -11.40 12.73 -1.43
N LEU A 62 -10.34 12.96 -2.19
CA LEU A 62 -9.09 13.51 -1.64
C LEU A 62 -9.36 14.88 -1.00
N PRO A 63 -8.77 15.15 0.18
CA PRO A 63 -8.88 16.45 0.79
C PRO A 63 -8.17 17.51 -0.06
N LYS A 64 -8.62 18.76 0.06
CA LYS A 64 -8.00 19.87 -0.66
C LYS A 64 -6.56 20.10 -0.16
N GLY A 65 -5.64 20.22 -1.11
CA GLY A 65 -4.27 20.66 -0.85
C GLY A 65 -4.19 22.13 -0.40
N VAL A 66 -2.96 22.61 -0.27
CA VAL A 66 -2.65 24.02 0.01
C VAL A 66 -1.92 24.58 -1.20
N PRO A 67 -2.46 25.58 -1.91
CA PRO A 67 -1.82 26.12 -3.12
C PRO A 67 -0.35 26.47 -2.88
N GLY A 68 0.54 26.00 -3.77
CA GLY A 68 1.99 26.23 -3.72
C GLY A 68 2.74 25.45 -2.62
N ARG A 69 2.02 24.77 -1.71
CA ARG A 69 2.63 24.12 -0.53
C ARG A 69 2.35 22.64 -0.42
N VAL A 70 1.13 22.19 -0.71
CA VAL A 70 0.71 20.80 -0.54
C VAL A 70 -0.19 20.36 -1.68
N VAL A 71 0.10 19.18 -2.23
CA VAL A 71 -0.81 18.42 -3.09
C VAL A 71 -1.02 17.04 -2.46
N VAL A 72 -2.26 16.55 -2.50
CA VAL A 72 -2.61 15.23 -1.99
C VAL A 72 -2.89 14.32 -3.18
N PHE A 73 -2.26 13.16 -3.19
CA PHE A 73 -2.39 12.11 -4.22
C PHE A 73 -2.95 10.84 -3.61
N ARG A 74 -3.37 9.91 -4.47
CA ARG A 74 -3.55 8.51 -4.08
C ARG A 74 -2.23 7.76 -4.21
N TYR A 75 -2.12 6.61 -3.55
CA TYR A 75 -0.95 5.74 -3.66
C TYR A 75 -0.66 5.34 -5.11
N GLU A 76 -1.71 4.96 -5.85
CA GLU A 76 -1.61 4.43 -7.22
C GLU A 76 -1.18 5.49 -8.25
N ASP A 77 -1.17 6.78 -7.87
CA ASP A 77 -0.60 7.87 -8.68
C ASP A 77 0.92 7.78 -8.81
N PHE A 78 1.58 7.05 -7.89
CA PHE A 78 3.01 6.72 -7.95
C PHE A 78 3.28 5.36 -8.61
N GLY A 79 2.23 4.68 -9.08
CA GLY A 79 2.31 3.38 -9.77
C GLY A 79 1.87 2.20 -8.89
N PRO A 80 2.06 0.96 -9.38
CA PRO A 80 1.78 -0.24 -8.58
C PRO A 80 2.70 -0.33 -7.36
N GLU A 81 2.32 -1.12 -6.35
CA GLU A 81 3.12 -1.30 -5.13
C GLU A 81 4.59 -1.64 -5.40
N SER A 82 4.87 -2.49 -6.40
CA SER A 82 6.23 -2.84 -6.79
C SER A 82 7.09 -1.64 -7.22
N LEU A 83 6.45 -0.57 -7.70
CA LEU A 83 7.11 0.68 -8.08
C LEU A 83 7.07 1.71 -6.96
N ALA A 84 5.94 1.86 -6.26
CA ALA A 84 5.71 2.94 -5.30
C ALA A 84 6.26 2.65 -3.89
N ALA A 85 6.37 1.38 -3.49
CA ALA A 85 6.80 0.98 -2.15
C ALA A 85 8.18 1.50 -1.72
N PRO A 86 9.19 1.64 -2.59
CA PRO A 86 10.46 2.26 -2.22
C PRO A 86 10.34 3.71 -1.71
N LEU A 87 9.32 4.46 -2.16
CA LEU A 87 9.05 5.82 -1.69
C LEU A 87 8.03 5.84 -0.56
N LEU A 88 6.94 5.07 -0.71
CA LEU A 88 5.76 5.19 0.12
C LEU A 88 5.67 4.12 1.22
N GLY A 89 6.38 3.00 1.09
CA GLY A 89 6.15 1.77 1.86
C GLY A 89 5.01 0.92 1.29
N ALA A 90 4.72 -0.20 1.94
CA ALA A 90 3.70 -1.17 1.50
C ALA A 90 2.30 -0.56 1.39
N GLU A 91 1.48 -1.03 0.45
CA GLU A 91 0.10 -0.56 0.22
C GLU A 91 -0.87 -1.20 1.22
N CYS A 92 -0.68 -0.95 2.51
CA CYS A 92 -1.54 -1.43 3.59
C CYS A 92 -1.61 -0.42 4.73
N TYR A 93 -2.69 -0.46 5.52
CA TYR A 93 -2.84 0.43 6.67
C TYR A 93 -2.00 -0.01 7.87
N PRO A 94 -1.28 0.93 8.53
CA PRO A 94 -0.48 0.61 9.71
C PRO A 94 -1.31 0.32 10.97
N PHE A 95 -2.61 0.65 10.95
CA PHE A 95 -3.54 0.49 12.07
C PHE A 95 -4.45 -0.75 11.95
N GLY A 96 -4.23 -1.61 10.96
CA GLY A 96 -4.88 -2.92 10.87
C GLY A 96 -4.19 -3.96 11.76
N ALA A 97 -4.88 -5.06 12.08
CA ALA A 97 -4.30 -6.17 12.85
C ALA A 97 -3.10 -6.82 12.12
N CYS A 98 -3.08 -6.77 10.79
CA CYS A 98 -1.96 -7.16 9.94
C CYS A 98 -2.12 -6.53 8.54
N CYS A 99 -1.02 -6.43 7.80
CA CYS A 99 -1.04 -6.20 6.35
C CYS A 99 -1.38 -7.49 5.58
N CYS A 100 -2.39 -8.22 6.05
CA CYS A 100 -2.95 -9.36 5.32
C CYS A 100 -3.93 -8.79 4.29
N SER A 101 -3.50 -8.68 3.03
CA SER A 101 -4.37 -8.31 1.92
C SER A 101 -4.93 -9.57 1.26
N GLU A 102 -6.25 -9.63 1.17
CA GLU A 102 -6.93 -10.56 0.26
C GLU A 102 -7.00 -9.95 -1.16
N PRO A 103 -7.20 -10.73 -2.23
CA PRO A 103 -7.22 -10.22 -3.61
C PRO A 103 -8.22 -9.08 -3.87
N ASP A 104 -9.29 -8.99 -3.09
CA ASP A 104 -10.31 -7.95 -3.19
C ASP A 104 -10.07 -6.77 -2.22
N ASP A 105 -9.05 -6.82 -1.37
CA ASP A 105 -8.75 -5.72 -0.45
C ASP A 105 -8.17 -4.52 -1.22
N ARG A 106 -8.54 -3.32 -0.76
CA ARG A 106 -8.04 -2.05 -1.29
C ARG A 106 -7.75 -1.10 -0.14
N PHE A 107 -6.60 -0.46 -0.19
CA PHE A 107 -6.17 0.49 0.82
C PHE A 107 -6.07 1.89 0.21
N ASP A 108 -7.06 2.75 0.44
CA ASP A 108 -7.01 4.20 0.13
C ASP A 108 -5.94 4.92 0.98
N VAL A 109 -4.67 4.69 0.66
CA VAL A 109 -3.51 5.41 1.20
C VAL A 109 -3.37 6.73 0.46
N ARG A 110 -3.25 7.81 1.22
CA ARG A 110 -3.22 9.19 0.72
C ARG A 110 -1.82 9.76 0.90
N VAL A 111 -1.27 10.32 -0.16
CA VAL A 111 0.11 10.82 -0.17
C VAL A 111 0.09 12.34 -0.15
N VAL A 112 0.55 12.91 0.96
CA VAL A 112 0.71 14.36 1.15
C VAL A 112 2.09 14.75 0.66
N VAL A 113 2.16 15.32 -0.54
CA VAL A 113 3.42 15.85 -1.08
C VAL A 113 3.53 17.33 -0.76
N TYR A 114 4.65 17.73 -0.15
CA TYR A 114 4.80 19.07 0.41
C TYR A 114 6.10 19.79 0.04
N THR A 115 6.07 21.12 0.12
CA THR A 115 7.25 22.00 0.13
C THR A 115 7.40 22.66 1.50
N GLY A 116 8.65 22.89 1.91
CA GLY A 116 8.96 23.46 3.22
C GLY A 116 8.80 22.47 4.38
N PRO A 117 8.58 22.96 5.62
CA PRO A 117 8.47 22.12 6.80
C PRO A 117 7.17 21.30 6.84
N GLU A 118 7.29 20.06 7.34
CA GLU A 118 6.17 19.12 7.54
C GLU A 118 5.29 19.45 8.76
N GLY A 119 5.82 20.21 9.73
CA GLY A 119 5.35 20.20 11.13
C GLY A 119 3.84 20.34 11.36
N ASP A 120 3.18 21.29 10.70
CA ASP A 120 1.73 21.54 10.81
C ASP A 120 0.87 20.63 9.92
N LEU A 121 1.49 19.88 8.99
CA LEU A 121 0.75 19.05 8.03
C LEU A 121 0.15 17.82 8.68
N ARG A 122 0.74 17.28 9.75
CA ARG A 122 0.21 16.10 10.46
C ARG A 122 -1.08 16.39 11.22
N GLU A 123 -1.23 17.62 11.72
CA GLU A 123 -2.47 18.07 12.34
C GLU A 123 -3.56 18.29 11.28
N ARG A 124 -3.17 18.77 10.10
CA ARG A 124 -4.10 19.01 8.98
C ARG A 124 -4.54 17.73 8.26
N TYR A 125 -3.65 16.75 8.15
CA TYR A 125 -3.88 15.47 7.47
C TYR A 125 -3.61 14.30 8.44
N PRO A 126 -4.44 14.14 9.48
CA PRO A 126 -4.23 13.11 10.50
C PRO A 126 -4.53 11.71 9.97
N SER A 127 -3.65 10.75 10.27
CA SER A 127 -3.89 9.33 9.99
C SER A 127 -4.68 8.66 11.11
N GLY A 128 -5.58 7.74 10.76
CA GLY A 128 -6.28 6.91 11.73
C GLY A 128 -7.35 6.00 11.09
N PRO A 129 -7.91 5.06 11.86
CA PRO A 129 -8.85 4.06 11.34
C PRO A 129 -10.10 4.62 10.66
N THR A 130 -10.49 5.86 11.01
CA THR A 130 -11.64 6.57 10.45
C THR A 130 -11.24 7.75 9.55
N LEU A 131 -9.94 8.07 9.47
CA LEU A 131 -9.42 9.28 8.81
C LEU A 131 -8.59 8.95 7.57
N GLY A 132 -8.07 7.73 7.47
CA GLY A 132 -7.20 7.27 6.40
C GLY A 132 -5.75 7.11 6.82
N ASP A 133 -4.93 6.60 5.91
CA ASP A 133 -3.47 6.59 6.06
C ASP A 133 -2.87 7.71 5.22
N TYR A 134 -2.42 8.78 5.86
CA TYR A 134 -1.67 9.85 5.23
C TYR A 134 -0.17 9.62 5.37
N ARG A 135 0.52 9.62 4.22
CA ARG A 135 1.97 9.51 4.13
C ARG A 135 2.56 10.80 3.62
N PHE A 136 3.60 11.27 4.28
CA PHE A 136 4.19 12.58 4.02
C PHE A 136 5.47 12.42 3.22
N VAL A 137 5.55 13.10 2.08
CA VAL A 137 6.70 13.00 1.17
C VAL A 137 7.15 14.40 0.76
N PRO A 138 8.44 14.76 0.94
CA PRO A 138 8.97 15.99 0.37
C PRO A 138 8.83 16.00 -1.15
N ARG A 139 8.45 17.13 -1.73
CA ARG A 139 8.32 17.31 -3.19
C ARG A 139 9.55 16.82 -3.96
N THR A 140 10.74 17.09 -3.44
CA THR A 140 12.00 16.69 -4.06
C THR A 140 12.14 15.17 -4.18
N ALA A 141 11.77 14.43 -3.13
CA ALA A 141 11.78 12.97 -3.14
C ALA A 141 10.71 12.39 -4.08
N ALA A 142 9.48 12.93 -4.01
CA ALA A 142 8.39 12.53 -4.90
C ALA A 142 8.76 12.73 -6.38
N LEU A 143 9.31 13.90 -6.74
CA LEU A 143 9.70 14.20 -8.11
C LEU A 143 10.85 13.32 -8.59
N ALA A 144 11.88 13.12 -7.76
CA ALA A 144 13.02 12.26 -8.09
C ALA A 144 12.58 10.81 -8.33
N HIS A 145 11.64 10.30 -7.52
CA HIS A 145 11.09 8.97 -7.69
C HIS A 145 10.34 8.82 -9.02
N VAL A 146 9.43 9.74 -9.32
CA VAL A 146 8.64 9.72 -10.56
C VAL A 146 9.55 9.86 -11.79
N ASP A 147 10.56 10.73 -11.72
CA ASP A 147 11.53 10.92 -12.81
C ASP A 147 12.36 9.66 -13.07
N ALA A 148 12.80 8.97 -12.01
CA ALA A 148 13.52 7.69 -12.14
C ALA A 148 12.62 6.61 -12.76
N ALA A 149 11.38 6.47 -12.26
CA ALA A 149 10.41 5.51 -12.79
C ALA A 149 10.12 5.72 -14.28
N LEU A 150 9.90 6.97 -14.70
CA LEU A 150 9.66 7.30 -16.10
C LEU A 150 10.86 6.93 -16.98
N LYS A 151 12.08 7.24 -16.52
CA LYS A 151 13.31 6.91 -17.24
C LYS A 151 13.46 5.40 -17.44
N ASP A 152 13.18 4.61 -16.42
CA ASP A 152 13.32 3.15 -16.48
C ASP A 152 12.28 2.53 -17.42
N LEU A 153 11.04 3.04 -17.39
CA LEU A 153 9.94 2.53 -18.23
C LEU A 153 10.07 2.94 -19.70
N GLU A 154 10.55 4.15 -20.00
CA GLU A 154 10.76 4.59 -21.38
C GLU A 154 11.86 3.80 -22.10
N GLY A 155 12.80 3.22 -21.35
CA GLY A 155 13.84 2.32 -21.89
C GLY A 155 13.37 0.89 -22.20
N ALA A 156 12.20 0.48 -21.70
CA ALA A 156 11.75 -0.91 -21.73
C ALA A 156 10.92 -1.30 -22.98
N GLY A 157 10.50 -0.31 -23.80
CA GLY A 157 9.59 -0.53 -24.93
C GLY A 157 8.11 -0.42 -24.53
N ALA A 158 7.22 -0.26 -25.52
CA ALA A 158 5.81 0.06 -25.28
C ALA A 158 4.92 -1.20 -25.35
N ASP A 159 4.58 -1.75 -24.19
CA ASP A 159 3.42 -2.62 -24.01
C ASP A 159 2.20 -1.78 -23.57
N ASP A 160 0.99 -2.20 -23.91
CA ASP A 160 -0.25 -1.44 -23.63
C ASP A 160 -0.44 -1.16 -22.12
N GLY A 161 -0.10 -2.13 -21.27
CA GLY A 161 -0.13 -1.97 -19.80
C GLY A 161 0.88 -0.93 -19.30
N LEU A 162 2.01 -0.79 -19.97
CA LEU A 162 3.04 0.19 -19.66
C LEU A 162 2.61 1.61 -20.05
N THR A 163 1.88 1.74 -21.17
CA THR A 163 1.42 3.03 -21.69
C THR A 163 0.53 3.76 -20.68
N GLY A 164 -0.41 3.04 -20.06
CA GLY A 164 -1.29 3.60 -19.03
C GLY A 164 -0.53 4.06 -17.78
N LEU A 165 0.45 3.26 -17.34
CA LEU A 165 1.31 3.61 -16.20
C LEU A 165 2.16 4.85 -16.48
N VAL A 166 2.82 4.92 -17.64
CA VAL A 166 3.62 6.07 -18.06
C VAL A 166 2.77 7.33 -18.15
N ALA A 167 1.56 7.24 -18.71
CA ALA A 167 0.64 8.38 -18.77
C ALA A 167 0.27 8.90 -17.37
N ARG A 168 -0.01 7.99 -16.42
CA ARG A 168 -0.29 8.35 -15.03
C ARG A 168 0.90 9.02 -14.38
N LEU A 169 2.09 8.43 -14.47
CA LEU A 169 3.32 9.00 -13.90
C LEU A 169 3.64 10.38 -14.47
N ARG A 170 3.43 10.59 -15.78
CA ARG A 170 3.58 11.92 -16.41
C ARG A 170 2.57 12.94 -15.85
N ALA A 171 1.32 12.53 -15.60
CA ALA A 171 0.31 13.40 -14.98
C ALA A 171 0.67 13.74 -13.52
N THR A 172 1.15 12.76 -12.75
CA THR A 172 1.66 12.97 -11.38
C THR A 172 2.82 13.95 -11.39
N ARG A 173 3.82 13.73 -12.26
CA ARG A 173 4.96 14.64 -12.45
C ARG A 173 4.52 16.06 -12.78
N LYS A 174 3.60 16.22 -13.74
CA LYS A 174 3.06 17.53 -14.13
C LYS A 174 2.46 18.24 -12.92
N THR A 175 1.65 17.53 -12.14
CA THR A 175 1.01 18.07 -10.93
C THR A 175 2.05 18.47 -9.88
N LEU A 176 3.10 17.68 -9.67
CA LEU A 176 4.21 18.01 -8.77
C LEU A 176 4.97 19.27 -9.21
N VAL A 177 5.12 19.47 -10.52
CA VAL A 177 5.81 20.64 -11.09
C VAL A 177 4.94 21.89 -11.03
N GLU A 178 3.65 21.79 -11.33
CA GLU A 178 2.76 22.94 -11.47
C GLU A 178 2.03 23.31 -10.17
N GLY A 179 1.60 22.33 -9.38
CA GLY A 179 0.80 22.53 -8.16
C GLY A 179 1.60 23.00 -6.94
N LEU A 180 2.93 22.91 -7.00
CA LEU A 180 3.86 23.26 -5.92
C LEU A 180 4.91 24.29 -6.38
N ARG A 181 4.50 25.19 -7.28
CA ARG A 181 5.25 26.37 -7.71
C ARG A 181 5.03 27.55 -6.79
#